data_AF-A0A926P6B5-F1
#
_entry.id   AF-A0A926P6B5-F1
#
_cell.length_a   1.000
_cell.length_b   1.000
_cell.length_c   1.000
_cell.angle_alpha   90.00
_cell.angle_beta   90.00
_cell.angle_gamma   90.00
#
_symmetry.space_group_name_H-M   'P 1'
#
loop_
_entity.id
_entity.type
_entity.pdbx_description
1 polymer ?
#
loop_
_entity_poly.entity_id
_entity_poly.type
_entity_poly.pdbx_seq_one_letter_code
_entity_poly.pdbx_strand_id
1 'polypeptide(L)'
;MSNQLGSYLPPPTKQRFADTFRTVSRFSLWIQLVLGGISAIALLLAIFSRNLSVKTDNAGIGLGIFLAIVGILLLCFRVYWAFRYRRLAKRLQSANRDVHPKKEEIIQVLQIGLVVSLAGVLLAFLASELSVVVVLAKALAEPQGIAVYNRQNVIRSLDIFVVLANINMIGAHFVGGVTSLGLLEWVDQ
;
A
#
# COMPACT_ATOMS: atom_id res chain seq x y z
N MET A 1 23.89 -44.05 29.59
CA MET A 1 24.53 -43.83 28.28
C MET A 1 23.43 -43.65 27.23
N SER A 2 23.47 -42.51 26.50
CA SER A 2 22.97 -42.28 25.11
C SER A 2 21.52 -42.72 24.76
N ASN A 3 20.57 -41.86 24.38
CA ASN A 3 20.55 -40.86 23.29
C ASN A 3 19.31 -39.96 23.49
N GLN A 4 19.39 -38.65 23.72
CA GLN A 4 19.54 -37.58 22.71
C GLN A 4 18.85 -37.84 21.35
N LEU A 5 17.56 -38.20 21.37
CA LEU A 5 16.69 -38.06 20.19
C LEU A 5 16.17 -36.62 20.12
N GLY A 6 17.08 -35.71 19.78
CA GLY A 6 16.71 -34.39 19.31
C GLY A 6 15.96 -34.53 17.99
N SER A 7 14.63 -34.48 18.04
CA SER A 7 13.78 -34.28 16.87
C SER A 7 13.87 -32.83 16.43
N TYR A 8 15.06 -32.40 16.01
CA TYR A 8 15.24 -31.18 15.26
C TYR A 8 14.93 -31.54 13.81
N LEU A 9 13.70 -31.24 13.39
CA LEU A 9 13.44 -30.99 11.98
C LEU A 9 14.55 -30.03 11.51
N PRO A 10 15.30 -30.34 10.43
CA PRO A 10 16.34 -29.45 9.96
C PRO A 10 15.67 -28.13 9.60
N PRO A 11 15.95 -27.03 10.33
CA PRO A 11 15.32 -25.75 10.01
C PRO A 11 15.69 -25.42 8.56
N PRO A 12 14.78 -24.85 7.76
CA PRO A 12 15.16 -24.30 6.46
C PRO A 12 16.40 -23.44 6.68
N THR A 13 17.51 -23.80 6.01
CA THR A 13 18.85 -23.26 6.30
C THR A 13 18.76 -21.74 6.39
N LYS A 14 19.09 -21.13 7.53
CA LYS A 14 18.91 -19.68 7.82
C LYS A 14 19.34 -18.73 6.68
N GLN A 15 20.27 -19.17 5.83
CA GLN A 15 20.67 -18.49 4.60
C GLN A 15 19.57 -18.43 3.54
N ARG A 16 18.87 -19.54 3.26
CA ARG A 16 17.73 -19.61 2.32
C ARG A 16 16.59 -18.68 2.75
N PHE A 17 16.36 -18.54 4.06
CA PHE A 17 15.43 -17.55 4.59
C PHE A 17 15.83 -16.16 4.17
N ALA A 18 17.06 -15.78 4.48
CA ALA A 18 17.51 -14.41 4.33
C ALA A 18 17.57 -14.01 2.86
N ASP A 19 17.87 -14.94 1.96
CA ASP A 19 17.87 -14.73 0.52
C ASP A 19 16.45 -14.57 -0.05
N THR A 20 15.50 -15.42 0.40
CA THR A 20 14.07 -15.31 0.04
C THR A 20 13.49 -14.00 0.57
N PHE A 21 13.73 -13.70 1.84
CA PHE A 21 13.32 -12.48 2.53
C PHE A 21 13.81 -11.23 1.78
N ARG A 22 15.08 -11.22 1.39
CA ARG A 22 15.70 -10.09 0.66
C ARG A 22 15.09 -9.91 -0.73
N THR A 23 14.84 -11.00 -1.44
CA THR A 23 14.32 -10.97 -2.80
C THR A 23 12.87 -10.50 -2.81
N VAL A 24 12.01 -11.14 -2.02
CA VAL A 24 10.59 -10.78 -1.89
C VAL A 24 10.42 -9.35 -1.38
N SER A 25 11.17 -8.94 -0.35
CA SER A 25 11.11 -7.57 0.17
C SER A 25 11.57 -6.51 -0.84
N ARG A 26 12.51 -6.85 -1.74
CA ARG A 26 12.94 -5.92 -2.80
C ARG A 26 11.88 -5.77 -3.88
N PHE A 27 11.34 -6.88 -4.39
CA PHE A 27 10.28 -6.84 -5.39
C PHE A 27 9.05 -6.10 -4.87
N SER A 28 8.61 -6.44 -3.65
CA SER A 28 7.50 -5.76 -2.99
C SER A 28 7.70 -4.25 -2.87
N LEU A 29 8.91 -3.81 -2.50
CA LEU A 29 9.23 -2.38 -2.39
C LEU A 29 9.16 -1.68 -3.76
N TRP A 30 9.66 -2.31 -4.83
CA TRP A 30 9.59 -1.71 -6.16
C TRP A 30 8.15 -1.60 -6.67
N ILE A 31 7.33 -2.64 -6.44
CA ILE A 31 5.90 -2.61 -6.79
C ILE A 31 5.19 -1.49 -6.01
N GLN A 32 5.43 -1.39 -4.70
CA GLN A 32 4.90 -0.31 -3.87
C GLN A 32 5.33 1.08 -4.35
N LEU A 33 6.60 1.25 -4.76
CA LEU A 33 7.10 2.52 -5.29
C LEU A 33 6.46 2.89 -6.62
N VAL A 34 6.31 1.94 -7.54
CA VAL A 34 5.70 2.20 -8.86
C VAL A 34 4.22 2.55 -8.68
N LEU A 35 3.46 1.71 -7.98
CA LEU A 35 2.03 1.94 -7.74
C LEU A 35 1.81 3.22 -6.91
N GLY A 36 2.61 3.43 -5.88
CA GLY A 36 2.57 4.64 -5.07
C GLY A 36 2.92 5.90 -5.85
N GLY A 37 3.91 5.83 -6.75
CA GLY A 37 4.28 6.92 -7.63
C GLY A 37 3.16 7.29 -8.60
N ILE A 38 2.55 6.29 -9.25
CA ILE A 38 1.38 6.50 -10.11
C ILE A 38 0.24 7.13 -9.32
N SER A 39 -0.03 6.62 -8.12
CA SER A 39 -1.07 7.14 -7.24
C SER A 39 -0.82 8.61 -6.85
N ALA A 40 0.41 8.95 -6.47
CA ALA A 40 0.78 10.31 -6.08
C ALA A 40 0.65 11.28 -7.26
N ILE A 41 1.13 10.89 -8.45
CA ILE A 41 1.02 11.71 -9.66
C ILE A 41 -0.46 11.93 -10.02
N ALA A 42 -1.27 10.87 -10.03
CA ALA A 42 -2.70 10.96 -10.34
C ALA A 42 -3.42 11.89 -9.33
N LEU A 43 -3.13 11.76 -8.04
CA LEU A 43 -3.72 12.62 -7.01
C LEU A 43 -3.29 14.09 -7.16
N LEU A 44 -2.01 14.34 -7.47
CA LEU A 44 -1.51 15.70 -7.74
C LEU A 44 -2.22 16.33 -8.94
N LEU A 45 -2.38 15.58 -10.04
CA LEU A 45 -3.12 16.04 -11.21
C LEU A 45 -4.58 16.33 -10.89
N ALA A 46 -5.22 15.50 -10.07
CA ALA A 46 -6.59 15.74 -9.62
C ALA A 46 -6.72 17.04 -8.80
N ILE A 47 -5.82 17.25 -7.83
CA ILE A 47 -5.81 18.45 -6.98
C ILE A 47 -5.55 19.70 -7.83
N PHE A 48 -4.55 19.65 -8.73
CA PHE A 48 -4.23 20.75 -9.63
C PHE A 48 -5.39 21.10 -10.56
N SER A 49 -5.99 20.09 -11.19
CA SER A 49 -7.16 20.27 -12.08
C SER A 49 -8.36 20.87 -11.33
N ARG A 50 -8.58 20.46 -10.08
CA ARG A 50 -9.65 21.02 -9.23
C ARG A 50 -9.43 22.50 -8.92
N ASN A 51 -8.19 22.91 -8.66
CA ASN A 51 -7.86 24.31 -8.36
C ASN A 51 -8.03 25.27 -9.55
N LEU A 52 -7.91 24.75 -10.77
CA LEU A 52 -8.08 25.54 -12.01
C LEU A 52 -9.56 25.67 -12.45
N SER A 53 -10.46 24.87 -11.88
CA SER A 53 -11.87 24.82 -12.28
C SER A 53 -12.74 25.67 -11.35
N VAL A 54 -13.89 26.15 -11.85
CA VAL A 54 -14.91 26.79 -11.00
C VAL A 54 -15.33 25.78 -9.94
N LYS A 55 -15.16 26.13 -8.65
CA LYS A 55 -15.46 25.28 -7.49
C LYS A 55 -16.90 24.79 -7.60
N THR A 56 -17.06 23.53 -7.98
CA THR A 56 -18.33 22.80 -7.80
C THR A 56 -18.15 21.99 -6.52
N ASP A 57 -18.94 22.30 -5.51
CA ASP A 57 -18.74 21.83 -4.15
C ASP A 57 -19.31 20.41 -3.99
N ASN A 58 -18.57 19.41 -4.47
CA ASN A 58 -18.93 18.01 -4.32
C ASN A 58 -18.23 17.41 -3.10
N ALA A 59 -18.92 17.40 -1.95
CA ALA A 59 -18.39 16.91 -0.68
C ALA A 59 -17.82 15.48 -0.76
N GLY A 60 -18.45 14.59 -1.53
CA GLY A 60 -17.98 13.20 -1.71
C GLY A 60 -16.58 13.09 -2.35
N ILE A 61 -16.32 13.86 -3.42
CA ILE A 61 -14.97 13.92 -4.04
C ILE A 61 -13.97 14.56 -3.08
N GLY A 62 -14.38 15.60 -2.34
CA GLY A 62 -13.53 16.25 -1.35
C GLY A 62 -13.05 15.26 -0.27
N LEU A 63 -13.96 14.46 0.27
CA LEU A 63 -13.63 13.42 1.24
C LEU A 63 -12.75 12.33 0.61
N GLY A 64 -13.04 11.90 -0.62
CA GLY A 64 -12.22 10.94 -1.36
C GLY A 64 -10.77 11.41 -1.52
N ILE A 65 -10.56 12.69 -1.88
CA ILE A 65 -9.22 13.29 -1.97
C ILE A 65 -8.54 13.34 -0.59
N PHE A 66 -9.25 13.70 0.47
CA PHE A 66 -8.69 13.72 1.82
C PHE A 66 -8.22 12.33 2.26
N LEU A 67 -9.06 11.31 2.08
CA LEU A 67 -8.70 9.92 2.37
C LEU A 67 -7.52 9.45 1.50
N ALA A 68 -7.47 9.87 0.24
CA ALA A 68 -6.36 9.59 -0.66
C ALA A 68 -5.03 10.16 -0.14
N ILE A 69 -5.03 11.41 0.36
CA ILE A 69 -3.85 12.05 0.96
C ILE A 69 -3.37 11.26 2.18
N VAL A 70 -4.28 10.87 3.09
CA VAL A 70 -3.93 10.06 4.25
C VAL A 70 -3.35 8.71 3.83
N GLY A 71 -3.95 8.06 2.83
CA GLY A 71 -3.43 6.79 2.29
C GLY A 71 -2.03 6.92 1.67
N ILE A 72 -1.72 8.03 1.01
CA ILE A 72 -0.37 8.32 0.50
C ILE A 72 0.62 8.51 1.64
N LEU A 73 0.24 9.22 2.71
CA LEU A 73 1.10 9.38 3.90
C LEU A 73 1.40 8.03 4.55
N LEU A 74 0.40 7.15 4.67
CA LEU A 74 0.60 5.78 5.14
C LEU A 74 1.51 4.99 4.20
N LEU A 75 1.40 5.18 2.88
CA LEU A 75 2.26 4.50 1.91
C LEU A 75 3.72 4.98 2.01
N CYS A 76 3.93 6.29 2.17
CA CYS A 76 5.25 6.86 2.46
C CYS A 76 5.85 6.25 3.73
N PHE A 77 5.07 6.17 4.81
CA PHE A 77 5.49 5.48 6.03
C PHE A 77 5.80 4.00 5.75
N ARG A 78 4.97 3.31 4.97
CA ARG A 78 5.15 1.88 4.65
C ARG A 78 6.42 1.60 3.86
N VAL A 79 6.74 2.46 2.89
CA VAL A 79 8.00 2.42 2.12
C VAL A 79 9.18 2.71 3.03
N TYR A 80 9.09 3.72 3.90
CA TYR A 80 10.09 3.98 4.93
C TYR A 80 10.29 2.75 5.84
N TRP A 81 9.20 2.11 6.26
CA TRP A 81 9.23 0.95 7.15
C TRP A 81 9.88 -0.27 6.51
N ALA A 82 9.78 -0.44 5.18
CA ALA A 82 10.45 -1.50 4.46
C ALA A 82 12.00 -1.44 4.55
N PHE A 83 12.60 -0.29 4.87
CA PHE A 83 14.04 -0.22 5.18
C PHE A 83 14.40 -0.93 6.49
N ARG A 84 13.49 -0.98 7.48
CA ARG A 84 13.68 -1.79 8.70
C ARG A 84 13.80 -3.27 8.36
N TYR A 85 13.01 -3.75 7.38
CA TYR A 85 13.03 -5.15 6.96
C TYR A 85 14.40 -5.49 6.38
N ARG A 86 14.94 -4.62 5.51
CA ARG A 86 16.30 -4.78 4.96
C ARG A 86 17.37 -4.77 6.04
N ARG A 87 17.23 -3.97 7.09
CA ARG A 87 18.18 -3.92 8.21
C ARG A 87 18.15 -5.23 9.02
N LEU A 88 16.96 -5.76 9.30
CA LEU A 88 16.80 -7.06 9.96
C LEU A 88 17.41 -8.20 9.13
N ALA A 89 17.14 -8.23 7.83
CA ALA A 89 17.72 -9.22 6.92
C ALA A 89 19.25 -9.19 6.93
N LYS A 90 19.86 -7.99 6.86
CA LYS A 90 21.32 -7.83 6.93
C LYS A 90 21.90 -8.34 8.26
N ARG A 91 21.22 -8.08 9.39
CA ARG A 91 21.66 -8.54 10.70
C ARG A 91 21.58 -10.07 10.85
N LEU A 92 20.55 -10.70 10.30
CA LEU A 92 20.41 -12.16 10.30
C LEU A 92 21.49 -12.86 9.45
N GLN A 93 21.98 -12.20 8.40
CA GLN A 93 23.08 -12.69 7.56
C GLN A 93 24.47 -12.43 8.16
N SER A 94 24.57 -11.67 9.26
CA SER A 94 25.86 -11.38 9.89
C SER A 94 26.50 -12.65 10.46
N ALA A 95 27.80 -12.81 10.22
CA ALA A 95 28.62 -13.87 10.82
C ALA A 95 28.72 -13.71 12.36
N ASN A 96 28.63 -12.48 12.85
CA ASN A 96 28.56 -12.21 14.28
C ASN A 96 27.14 -12.53 14.80
N ARG A 97 27.03 -13.49 15.74
CA ARG A 97 25.75 -13.88 16.34
C ARG A 97 25.20 -12.85 17.33
N ASP A 98 26.05 -12.00 17.90
CA ASP A 98 25.63 -11.02 18.92
C ASP A 98 24.76 -9.90 18.33
N VAL A 99 24.80 -9.71 17.01
CA VAL A 99 23.99 -8.72 16.30
C VAL A 99 22.69 -9.28 15.72
N HIS A 100 22.39 -10.57 15.94
CA HIS A 100 21.18 -11.20 15.43
C HIS A 100 19.95 -10.63 16.16
N PRO A 101 18.92 -10.17 15.42
CA PRO A 101 17.70 -9.65 16.04
C PRO A 101 16.93 -10.78 16.72
N LYS A 102 16.25 -10.45 17.81
CA LYS A 102 15.37 -11.40 18.52
C LYS A 102 14.13 -11.70 17.68
N LYS A 103 13.51 -12.87 17.86
CA LYS A 103 12.28 -13.26 17.13
C LYS A 103 11.17 -12.24 17.36
N GLU A 104 11.04 -11.74 18.59
CA GLU A 104 10.03 -10.76 18.99
C GLU A 104 10.22 -9.41 18.27
N GLU A 105 11.47 -8.97 18.08
CA GLU A 105 11.80 -7.75 17.33
C GLU A 105 11.37 -7.89 15.85
N ILE A 106 11.61 -9.06 15.25
CA ILE A 106 11.21 -9.34 13.87
C ILE A 106 9.69 -9.32 13.74
N ILE A 107 8.97 -10.04 14.62
CA ILE A 107 7.51 -10.11 14.62
C ILE A 107 6.91 -8.72 14.78
N GLN A 108 7.37 -7.94 15.74
CA GLN A 108 6.85 -6.59 15.99
C GLN A 108 7.01 -5.68 14.77
N VAL A 109 8.18 -5.72 14.12
CA VAL A 109 8.44 -4.93 12.91
C VAL A 109 7.55 -5.36 11.75
N LEU A 110 7.30 -6.66 11.57
CA LEU A 110 6.42 -7.15 10.53
C LEU A 110 4.94 -6.82 10.81
N GLN A 111 4.47 -6.98 12.05
CA GLN A 111 3.11 -6.63 12.48
C GLN A 111 2.80 -5.15 12.28
N ILE A 112 3.72 -4.24 12.63
CA ILE A 112 3.52 -2.80 12.39
C ILE A 112 3.31 -2.53 10.90
N GLY A 113 4.13 -3.11 10.03
CA GLY A 113 3.97 -2.92 8.58
C GLY A 113 2.69 -3.55 8.04
N LEU A 114 2.25 -4.67 8.60
CA LEU A 114 0.97 -5.31 8.26
C LEU A 114 -0.21 -4.41 8.64
N VAL A 115 -0.26 -3.93 9.87
CA VAL A 115 -1.35 -3.06 10.37
C VAL A 115 -1.45 -1.79 9.52
N VAL A 116 -0.30 -1.17 9.19
CA VAL A 116 -0.27 0.00 8.31
C VAL A 116 -0.78 -0.33 6.91
N SER A 117 -0.37 -1.47 6.34
CA SER A 117 -0.85 -1.91 5.03
C SER A 117 -2.37 -2.15 5.03
N LEU A 118 -2.92 -2.79 6.07
CA LEU A 118 -4.36 -3.01 6.18
C LEU A 118 -5.14 -1.70 6.33
N ALA A 119 -4.66 -0.79 7.16
CA ALA A 119 -5.25 0.55 7.30
C ALA A 119 -5.20 1.31 5.96
N GLY A 120 -4.08 1.22 5.24
CA GLY A 120 -3.92 1.81 3.93
C GLY A 120 -4.87 1.25 2.88
N VAL A 121 -5.05 -0.07 2.82
CA VAL A 121 -6.04 -0.73 1.95
C VAL A 121 -7.45 -0.23 2.29
N LEU A 122 -7.82 -0.21 3.57
CA LEU A 122 -9.16 0.20 4.00
C LEU A 122 -9.46 1.65 3.58
N LEU A 123 -8.54 2.58 3.85
CA LEU A 123 -8.73 3.99 3.48
C LEU A 123 -8.79 4.19 1.96
N ALA A 124 -7.90 3.52 1.22
CA ALA A 124 -7.87 3.59 -0.24
C ALA A 124 -9.15 3.01 -0.87
N PHE A 125 -9.65 1.91 -0.32
CA PHE A 125 -10.91 1.29 -0.74
C PHE A 125 -12.09 2.24 -0.52
N LEU A 126 -12.27 2.78 0.69
CA LEU A 126 -13.35 3.73 0.99
C LEU A 126 -13.27 4.99 0.11
N ALA A 127 -12.06 5.51 -0.11
CA ALA A 127 -11.83 6.63 -1.02
C ALA A 127 -12.24 6.31 -2.48
N SER A 128 -11.94 5.09 -2.94
CA SER A 128 -12.33 4.63 -4.27
C SER A 128 -13.84 4.55 -4.41
N GLU A 129 -14.54 3.92 -3.46
CA GLU A 129 -16.01 3.78 -3.49
C GLU A 129 -16.69 5.15 -3.56
N LEU A 130 -16.27 6.09 -2.72
CA LEU A 130 -16.80 7.46 -2.75
C LEU A 130 -16.59 8.14 -4.10
N SER A 131 -15.40 7.96 -4.68
CA SER A 131 -15.06 8.58 -5.96
C SER A 131 -15.86 7.96 -7.11
N VAL A 132 -15.99 6.62 -7.12
CA VAL A 132 -16.76 5.87 -8.13
C VAL A 132 -18.24 6.22 -8.06
N VAL A 133 -18.83 6.29 -6.86
CA VAL A 133 -20.24 6.69 -6.69
C VAL A 133 -20.48 8.10 -7.26
N VAL A 134 -19.57 9.04 -7.03
CA VAL A 134 -19.73 10.39 -7.59
C VAL A 134 -19.55 10.41 -9.11
N VAL A 135 -18.57 9.66 -9.65
CA VAL A 135 -18.41 9.52 -11.11
C VAL A 135 -19.67 8.94 -11.74
N LEU A 136 -20.22 7.87 -11.14
CA LEU A 136 -21.43 7.22 -11.60
C LEU A 136 -22.64 8.15 -11.54
N ALA A 137 -22.82 8.89 -10.43
CA ALA A 137 -23.92 9.84 -10.29
C ALA A 137 -23.86 10.93 -11.38
N LYS A 138 -22.67 11.46 -11.69
CA LYS A 138 -22.47 12.40 -12.80
C LYS A 138 -22.79 11.75 -14.16
N ALA A 139 -22.32 10.53 -14.39
CA ALA A 139 -22.57 9.79 -15.61
C ALA A 139 -24.07 9.55 -15.88
N LEU A 140 -24.84 9.26 -14.83
CA LEU A 140 -26.28 9.04 -14.90
C LEU A 140 -27.08 10.35 -15.03
N ALA A 141 -26.54 11.46 -14.53
CA ALA A 141 -27.20 12.77 -14.55
C ALA A 141 -27.04 13.56 -15.87
N GLU A 142 -26.26 13.05 -16.84
CA GLU A 142 -26.10 13.62 -18.19
C GLU A 142 -27.00 12.87 -19.19
N PRO A 143 -28.12 13.44 -19.67
CA PRO A 143 -28.89 12.84 -20.76
C PRO A 143 -28.02 12.78 -22.03
N GLN A 144 -27.90 11.59 -22.62
CA GLN A 144 -27.14 11.37 -23.85
C GLN A 144 -27.73 12.22 -24.99
N GLY A 145 -27.14 13.39 -25.26
CA GLY A 145 -27.57 14.31 -26.32
C GLY A 145 -27.55 15.81 -25.98
N ILE A 146 -27.42 16.21 -24.71
CA ILE A 146 -27.48 17.64 -24.28
C ILE A 146 -26.18 18.11 -23.58
N ALA A 147 -25.11 17.30 -23.58
CA ALA A 147 -23.84 17.58 -22.90
C ALA A 147 -23.14 18.89 -23.33
N VAL A 148 -23.61 19.54 -24.39
CA VAL A 148 -23.12 20.86 -24.86
C VAL A 148 -23.59 22.00 -23.95
N TYR A 149 -24.74 21.89 -23.27
CA TYR A 149 -25.35 23.02 -22.56
C TYR A 149 -25.18 22.99 -21.03
N ASN A 150 -24.98 21.83 -20.41
CA ASN A 150 -24.96 21.72 -18.94
C ASN A 150 -23.59 21.29 -18.37
N ARG A 151 -22.64 22.22 -18.31
CA ARG A 151 -21.22 21.97 -17.94
C ARG A 151 -21.00 21.47 -16.49
N GLN A 152 -22.04 21.44 -15.66
CA GLN A 152 -21.93 21.03 -14.25
C GLN A 152 -21.96 19.51 -14.05
N ASN A 153 -22.60 18.75 -14.95
CA ASN A 153 -22.79 17.30 -14.79
C ASN A 153 -21.77 16.46 -15.59
N VAL A 154 -20.92 17.08 -16.40
CA VAL A 154 -19.88 16.39 -17.16
C VAL A 154 -18.85 15.75 -16.22
N ILE A 155 -18.57 14.45 -16.42
CA ILE A 155 -17.49 13.73 -15.74
C ILE A 155 -16.19 14.47 -16.00
N ARG A 156 -15.50 14.90 -14.94
CA ARG A 156 -14.26 15.64 -15.09
C ARG A 156 -13.08 14.66 -15.07
N SER A 157 -12.03 14.96 -15.83
CA SER A 157 -10.79 14.18 -15.79
C SER A 157 -10.23 14.03 -14.37
N LEU A 158 -10.47 15.02 -13.50
CA LEU A 158 -10.10 14.96 -12.08
C LEU A 158 -10.76 13.80 -11.33
N ASP A 159 -12.02 13.47 -11.62
CA ASP A 159 -12.74 12.42 -10.90
C ASP A 159 -12.12 11.05 -11.21
N ILE A 160 -11.73 10.85 -12.48
CA ILE A 160 -11.04 9.65 -12.95
C ILE A 160 -9.64 9.56 -12.35
N PHE A 161 -8.91 10.67 -12.24
CA PHE A 161 -7.59 10.68 -11.59
C PHE A 161 -7.64 10.31 -10.11
N VAL A 162 -8.69 10.74 -9.37
CA VAL A 162 -8.87 10.33 -7.97
C VAL A 162 -9.13 8.82 -7.88
N VAL A 163 -9.98 8.28 -8.75
CA VAL A 163 -10.22 6.82 -8.82
C VAL A 163 -8.92 6.06 -9.15
N LEU A 164 -8.18 6.50 -10.16
CA LEU A 164 -6.89 5.91 -10.55
C LEU A 164 -5.89 5.93 -9.38
N ALA A 165 -5.81 7.03 -8.65
CA ALA A 165 -4.95 7.15 -7.48
C ALA A 165 -5.31 6.09 -6.44
N ASN A 166 -6.59 6.05 -6.04
CA ASN A 166 -7.05 5.14 -4.99
C ASN A 166 -6.85 3.66 -5.37
N ILE A 167 -7.13 3.25 -6.61
CA ILE A 167 -6.93 1.86 -7.06
C ILE A 167 -5.46 1.45 -6.99
N ASN A 168 -4.54 2.30 -7.48
CA ASN A 168 -3.11 2.01 -7.40
C ASN A 168 -2.64 1.94 -5.93
N MET A 169 -3.20 2.80 -5.08
CA MET A 169 -2.90 2.82 -3.65
C MET A 169 -3.37 1.55 -2.91
N ILE A 170 -4.55 1.01 -3.27
CA ILE A 170 -5.01 -0.31 -2.80
C ILE A 170 -3.96 -1.38 -3.15
N GLY A 171 -3.54 -1.43 -4.41
CA GLY A 171 -2.54 -2.39 -4.88
C GLY A 171 -1.21 -2.27 -4.14
N ALA A 172 -0.73 -1.04 -3.92
CA ALA A 172 0.52 -0.78 -3.20
C ALA A 172 0.44 -1.31 -1.75
N HIS A 173 -0.60 -0.94 -1.02
CA HIS A 173 -0.79 -1.36 0.36
C HIS A 173 -1.01 -2.87 0.49
N PHE A 174 -1.79 -3.46 -0.43
CA PHE A 174 -2.03 -4.90 -0.50
C PHE A 174 -0.73 -5.69 -0.66
N VAL A 175 0.12 -5.31 -1.62
CA VAL A 175 1.43 -5.96 -1.83
C VAL A 175 2.32 -5.84 -0.59
N GLY A 176 2.31 -4.67 0.07
CA GLY A 176 2.99 -4.48 1.35
C GLY A 176 2.45 -5.39 2.47
N GLY A 177 1.14 -5.59 2.52
CA GLY A 177 0.47 -6.43 3.51
C GLY A 177 0.78 -7.92 3.30
N VAL A 178 0.63 -8.42 2.06
CA VAL A 178 0.99 -9.79 1.68
C VAL A 178 2.45 -10.09 2.00
N THR A 179 3.33 -9.12 1.76
CA THR A 179 4.76 -9.27 2.11
C THR A 179 4.95 -9.39 3.61
N SER A 180 4.30 -8.55 4.43
CA SER A 180 4.40 -8.65 5.88
C SER A 180 3.81 -9.95 6.43
N LEU A 181 2.67 -10.39 5.90
CA LEU A 181 2.01 -11.66 6.26
C LEU A 181 2.87 -12.87 5.92
N GLY A 182 3.35 -12.98 4.68
CA GLY A 182 4.17 -14.12 4.26
C GLY A 182 5.48 -14.19 5.04
N LEU A 183 6.06 -13.04 5.42
CA LEU A 183 7.24 -13.01 6.28
C LEU A 183 6.93 -13.38 7.74
N LEU A 184 5.75 -13.06 8.26
CA LEU A 184 5.31 -13.49 9.60
C LEU A 184 5.11 -15.00 9.66
N GLU A 185 4.35 -15.55 8.71
CA GLU A 185 4.09 -16.99 8.62
C GLU A 185 5.39 -17.79 8.56
N TRP A 186 6.37 -17.31 7.79
CA TRP A 186 7.65 -17.97 7.67
C TRP A 186 8.48 -17.90 8.97
N VAL A 187 8.38 -16.81 9.75
CA VAL A 187 9.08 -16.67 11.05
C VAL A 187 8.48 -17.57 12.14
N ASP A 188 7.24 -18.01 11.96
CA ASP A 188 6.58 -18.94 12.87
C ASP A 188 6.84 -20.42 12.57
N GLN A 189 7.36 -20.75 11.38
CA GLN A 189 7.84 -22.09 11.01
C GLN A 189 9.24 -22.39 11.57
#